data_AF-A0A4T0WH81-F1
#
_entry.id   AF-A0A4T0WH81-F1
#
_cell.length_a   1.000
_cell.length_b   1.000
_cell.length_c   1.000
_cell.angle_alpha   90.00
_cell.angle_beta   90.00
_cell.angle_gamma   90.00
#
_symmetry.space_group_name_H-M   'P 1'
#
loop_
_entity.id
_entity.type
_entity.pdbx_description
1 polymer ?
#
loop_
_entity_poly.entity_id
_entity_poly.type
_entity_poly.pdbx_seq_one_letter_code
_entity_poly.pdbx_strand_id
1 'polypeptide(L)'
;MSAPAATSPMSALLESVDTTRKKKTECRCLRLAAHLLEQLGNEGANTEVPTMDGLLNCCREAIKGCESILGCTLCKSRSESMMLLAMAGQYLSSICEKTVRCYVDVAQQAQSPTTPFAGGAAIWFQSYKVESSSVQIQVLRFLVTGQLTEFCQLIGKIKSRVGTRKAHLAPLLGAERRIQCMRTLLMKCDRGDAETL
;
A
#
# COMPACT_ATOMS: atom_id res chain seq x y z
N MET A 1 56.28 -35.03 -30.71
CA MET A 1 55.28 -35.78 -29.93
C MET A 1 55.33 -35.25 -28.51
N SER A 2 54.37 -34.42 -28.09
CA SER A 2 54.32 -33.88 -26.73
C SER A 2 52.90 -34.07 -26.21
N ALA A 3 52.79 -34.80 -25.10
CA ALA A 3 51.56 -35.21 -24.45
C ALA A 3 50.80 -34.02 -23.82
N PRO A 4 49.47 -34.11 -23.65
CA PRO A 4 48.70 -33.09 -22.96
C PRO A 4 48.85 -33.24 -21.44
N ALA A 5 48.98 -32.10 -20.75
CA ALA A 5 49.01 -32.03 -19.30
C ALA A 5 47.63 -32.38 -18.72
N ALA A 6 47.62 -33.34 -17.80
CA ALA A 6 46.44 -33.77 -17.06
C ALA A 6 45.91 -32.63 -16.17
N THR A 7 44.70 -32.17 -16.43
CA THR A 7 43.94 -31.30 -15.54
C THR A 7 43.44 -32.10 -14.33
N SER A 8 43.88 -31.69 -13.13
CA SER A 8 43.59 -32.36 -11.88
C SER A 8 42.11 -32.21 -11.46
N PRO A 9 41.42 -33.29 -11.04
CA PRO A 9 39.99 -33.29 -10.74
C PRO A 9 39.59 -32.56 -9.44
N MET A 10 40.54 -32.04 -8.65
CA MET A 10 40.23 -31.31 -7.41
C MET A 10 39.72 -29.88 -7.63
N SER A 11 40.05 -29.22 -8.75
CA SER A 11 39.60 -27.85 -9.01
C SER A 11 38.10 -27.78 -9.36
N ALA A 12 37.59 -28.83 -10.03
CA ALA A 12 36.17 -28.92 -10.41
C ALA A 12 35.24 -29.12 -9.20
N LEU A 13 35.73 -29.74 -8.13
CA LEU A 13 34.95 -29.92 -6.89
C LEU A 13 34.81 -28.62 -6.10
N LEU A 14 35.82 -27.73 -6.10
CA LEU A 14 35.74 -26.45 -5.38
C LEU A 14 34.86 -25.41 -6.10
N GLU A 15 34.83 -25.39 -7.44
CA GLU A 15 33.91 -24.53 -8.19
C GLU A 15 32.44 -24.98 -8.10
N SER A 16 32.20 -26.28 -7.87
CA SER A 16 30.85 -26.82 -7.69
C SER A 16 30.23 -26.46 -6.33
N VAL A 17 31.05 -26.23 -5.30
CA VAL A 17 30.60 -25.88 -3.94
C VAL A 17 30.26 -24.39 -3.83
N ASP A 18 30.98 -23.51 -4.54
CA ASP A 18 30.68 -22.07 -4.56
C ASP A 18 29.46 -21.71 -5.42
N THR A 19 29.20 -22.46 -6.49
CA THR A 19 28.02 -22.27 -7.35
C THR A 19 26.75 -22.90 -6.78
N THR A 20 26.86 -23.90 -5.91
CA THR A 20 25.72 -24.46 -5.15
C THR A 20 25.42 -23.70 -3.86
N ARG A 21 26.37 -22.94 -3.29
CA ARG A 21 26.09 -21.98 -2.20
C ARG A 21 25.39 -20.70 -2.66
N LYS A 22 25.69 -20.21 -3.87
CA LYS A 22 25.09 -18.98 -4.43
C LYS A 22 23.60 -19.11 -4.80
N LYS A 23 23.10 -20.33 -5.05
CA LYS A 23 21.71 -20.56 -5.51
C LYS A 23 20.69 -20.73 -4.37
N LYS A 24 21.09 -20.70 -3.09
CA LYS A 24 20.21 -21.11 -1.97
C LYS A 24 19.48 -19.99 -1.21
N THR A 25 19.58 -18.71 -1.60
CA THR A 25 19.00 -17.62 -0.78
C THR A 25 18.52 -16.38 -1.55
N GLU A 26 17.83 -16.55 -2.68
CA GLU A 26 17.21 -15.40 -3.38
C GLU A 26 15.71 -15.32 -3.07
N CYS A 27 15.30 -14.31 -2.31
CA CYS A 27 13.90 -13.97 -2.15
C CYS A 27 13.38 -13.22 -3.38
N ARG A 28 12.10 -13.38 -3.70
CA ARG A 28 11.43 -12.66 -4.80
C ARG A 28 10.92 -11.25 -4.42
N CYS A 29 11.24 -10.78 -3.22
CA CYS A 29 10.70 -9.53 -2.67
C CYS A 29 11.06 -8.28 -3.47
N LEU A 30 12.22 -8.23 -4.13
CA LEU A 30 12.57 -7.10 -4.99
C LEU A 30 11.65 -7.02 -6.21
N ARG A 31 11.36 -8.17 -6.84
CA ARG A 31 10.40 -8.27 -7.94
C ARG A 31 8.98 -7.93 -7.49
N LEU A 32 8.58 -8.44 -6.32
CA LEU A 32 7.28 -8.11 -5.73
C LEU A 32 7.16 -6.60 -5.45
N ALA A 33 8.21 -5.97 -4.94
CA ALA A 33 8.23 -4.53 -4.68
C ALA A 33 8.13 -3.71 -5.98
N ALA A 34 8.83 -4.13 -7.04
CA ALA A 34 8.73 -3.47 -8.34
C ALA A 34 7.31 -3.58 -8.93
N HIS A 35 6.75 -4.79 -8.93
CA HIS A 35 5.37 -5.02 -9.38
C HIS A 35 4.36 -4.21 -8.55
N LEU A 36 4.55 -4.15 -7.24
CA LEU A 36 3.72 -3.36 -6.35
C LEU A 36 3.75 -1.86 -6.71
N LEU A 37 4.93 -1.31 -6.99
CA LEU A 37 5.06 0.10 -7.37
C LEU A 37 4.41 0.39 -8.73
N GLU A 38 4.49 -0.54 -9.66
CA GLU A 38 3.82 -0.46 -10.96
C GLU A 38 2.29 -0.42 -10.79
N GLN A 39 1.73 -1.33 -10.00
CA GLN A 39 0.29 -1.33 -9.68
C GLN A 39 -0.15 -0.03 -8.98
N LEU A 40 0.61 0.39 -7.97
CA LEU A 40 0.36 1.64 -7.24
C LEU A 40 0.40 2.88 -8.15
N GLY A 41 1.32 2.89 -9.12
CA GLY A 41 1.45 3.94 -10.12
C GLY A 41 0.28 3.98 -11.10
N ASN A 42 -0.08 2.84 -11.68
CA ASN A 42 -1.06 2.77 -12.77
C ASN A 42 -2.52 2.77 -12.29
N GLU A 43 -2.83 2.00 -11.24
CA GLU A 43 -4.21 1.70 -10.83
C GLU A 43 -4.72 2.56 -9.67
N GLY A 44 -3.83 3.26 -8.96
CA GLY A 44 -4.19 4.06 -7.80
C GLY A 44 -3.78 5.53 -7.91
N ALA A 45 -2.48 5.78 -7.87
CA ALA A 45 -1.95 7.13 -7.71
C ALA A 45 -2.16 8.02 -8.95
N ASN A 46 -2.16 7.46 -10.17
CA ASN A 46 -2.31 8.23 -11.41
C ASN A 46 -3.69 8.10 -12.08
N THR A 47 -4.60 7.29 -11.54
CA THR A 47 -5.95 7.14 -12.11
C THR A 47 -6.72 8.45 -12.06
N GLU A 48 -7.25 8.90 -13.20
CA GLU A 48 -7.98 10.16 -13.37
C GLU A 48 -9.39 10.11 -12.77
N VAL A 49 -10.09 8.99 -12.96
CA VAL A 49 -11.43 8.74 -12.40
C VAL A 49 -11.39 7.51 -11.49
N PRO A 50 -10.86 7.65 -10.27
CA PRO A 50 -10.76 6.53 -9.36
C PRO A 50 -12.14 6.19 -8.78
N THR A 51 -12.51 4.91 -8.80
CA THR A 51 -13.67 4.42 -8.06
C THR A 51 -13.29 4.14 -6.61
N MET A 52 -14.22 4.31 -5.68
CA MET A 52 -13.96 4.09 -4.25
C MET A 52 -13.50 2.67 -3.96
N ASP A 53 -14.18 1.67 -4.52
CA ASP A 53 -13.83 0.25 -4.39
C ASP A 53 -12.44 -0.06 -4.97
N GLY A 54 -12.09 0.54 -6.11
CA GLY A 54 -10.76 0.43 -6.72
C GLY A 54 -9.66 0.99 -5.82
N LEU A 55 -9.87 2.18 -5.25
CA LEU A 55 -8.92 2.80 -4.31
C LEU A 55 -8.76 1.98 -3.02
N LEU A 56 -9.87 1.49 -2.46
CA LEU A 56 -9.86 0.65 -1.26
C LEU A 56 -9.12 -0.67 -1.51
N ASN A 57 -9.39 -1.30 -2.65
CA ASN A 57 -8.72 -2.55 -3.05
C ASN A 57 -7.23 -2.33 -3.30
N CYS A 58 -6.86 -1.29 -4.04
CA CYS A 58 -5.47 -0.96 -4.36
C CYS A 58 -4.66 -0.74 -3.08
N CYS A 59 -5.18 0.02 -2.12
CA CYS A 59 -4.52 0.19 -0.82
C CYS A 59 -4.38 -1.12 -0.04
N ARG A 60 -5.44 -1.94 0.03
CA ARG A 60 -5.43 -3.21 0.75
C ARG A 60 -4.36 -4.15 0.20
N GLU A 61 -4.33 -4.35 -1.11
CA GLU A 61 -3.36 -5.24 -1.75
C GLU A 61 -1.93 -4.70 -1.61
N ALA A 62 -1.77 -3.39 -1.68
CA ALA A 62 -0.47 -2.77 -1.48
C ALA A 62 0.06 -2.90 -0.05
N ILE A 63 -0.81 -2.78 0.95
CA ILE A 63 -0.45 -3.02 2.36
C ILE A 63 -0.02 -4.48 2.54
N LYS A 64 -0.79 -5.45 2.06
CA LYS A 64 -0.44 -6.88 2.10
C LYS A 64 0.90 -7.17 1.42
N GLY A 65 1.14 -6.57 0.26
CA GLY A 65 2.41 -6.69 -0.47
C GLY A 65 3.59 -6.16 0.34
N CYS A 66 3.44 -4.97 0.92
CA CYS A 66 4.47 -4.40 1.80
C CYS A 66 4.72 -5.26 3.04
N GLU A 67 3.69 -5.77 3.69
CA GLU A 67 3.81 -6.66 4.85
C GLU A 67 4.52 -7.97 4.51
N SER A 68 4.24 -8.55 3.34
CA SER A 68 4.93 -9.74 2.85
C SER A 68 6.44 -9.50 2.68
N ILE A 69 6.82 -8.33 2.15
CA ILE A 69 8.24 -7.94 2.01
C ILE A 69 8.86 -7.68 3.39
N LEU A 70 8.14 -7.03 4.30
CA LEU A 70 8.62 -6.77 5.67
C LEU A 70 8.78 -8.08 6.47
N GLY A 71 7.94 -9.09 6.22
CA GLY A 71 8.06 -10.42 6.82
C GLY A 71 9.29 -11.19 6.36
N CYS A 72 9.88 -10.84 5.22
CA CYS A 72 11.05 -11.52 4.69
C CYS A 72 12.31 -11.25 5.54
N THR A 73 12.93 -12.32 6.03
CA THR A 73 14.18 -12.26 6.82
C THR A 73 15.39 -11.91 5.96
N LEU A 74 15.40 -12.32 4.69
CA LEU A 74 16.48 -12.04 3.72
C LEU A 74 16.51 -10.56 3.29
N CYS A 75 15.38 -9.86 3.32
CA CYS A 75 15.28 -8.44 2.96
C CYS A 75 15.62 -7.49 4.11
N LYS A 76 15.80 -7.98 5.34
CA LYS A 76 16.04 -7.13 6.52
C LYS A 76 17.27 -6.22 6.37
N SER A 77 18.32 -6.70 5.70
CA SER A 77 19.56 -5.95 5.47
C SER A 77 19.65 -5.28 4.09
N ARG A 78 18.70 -5.51 3.17
CA ARG A 78 18.77 -4.99 1.79
C ARG A 78 18.20 -3.57 1.71
N SER A 79 19.05 -2.59 1.40
CA SER A 79 18.68 -1.18 1.27
C SER A 79 17.70 -0.92 0.12
N GLU A 80 17.86 -1.62 -1.01
CA GLU A 80 16.97 -1.51 -2.18
C GLU A 80 15.52 -1.83 -1.81
N SER A 81 15.28 -2.93 -1.11
CA SER A 81 13.94 -3.31 -0.65
C SER A 81 13.34 -2.25 0.29
N MET A 82 14.16 -1.63 1.14
CA MET A 82 13.70 -0.55 2.02
C MET A 82 13.37 0.74 1.26
N MET A 83 14.14 1.06 0.22
CA MET A 83 13.86 2.20 -0.66
C MET A 83 12.53 2.04 -1.38
N LEU A 84 12.29 0.85 -1.96
CA LEU A 84 11.03 0.57 -2.67
C LEU A 84 9.82 0.58 -1.73
N LEU A 85 9.97 0.08 -0.50
CA LEU A 85 8.91 0.19 0.51
C LEU A 85 8.62 1.64 0.92
N ALA A 86 9.66 2.49 1.03
CA ALA A 86 9.46 3.91 1.30
C ALA A 86 8.74 4.61 0.15
N MET A 87 9.06 4.26 -1.09
CA MET A 87 8.34 4.73 -2.29
C MET A 87 6.89 4.23 -2.33
N ALA A 88 6.65 2.96 -2.00
CA ALA A 88 5.30 2.40 -1.92
C ALA A 88 4.47 3.14 -0.86
N GLY A 89 5.08 3.50 0.27
CA GLY A 89 4.45 4.38 1.27
C GLY A 89 4.08 5.75 0.70
N GLN A 90 4.90 6.35 -0.16
CA GLN A 90 4.52 7.60 -0.83
C GLN A 90 3.31 7.44 -1.74
N TYR A 91 3.29 6.42 -2.60
CA TYR A 91 2.14 6.15 -3.47
C TYR A 91 0.88 5.84 -2.66
N LEU A 92 0.99 4.99 -1.64
CA LEU A 92 -0.11 4.67 -0.72
C LEU A 92 -0.69 5.91 -0.05
N SER A 93 0.16 6.88 0.32
CA SER A 93 -0.33 8.14 0.90
C SER A 93 -1.16 8.97 -0.09
N SER A 94 -0.79 8.98 -1.37
CA SER A 94 -1.57 9.65 -2.42
C SER A 94 -2.91 8.94 -2.64
N ILE A 95 -2.92 7.60 -2.65
CA ILE A 95 -4.15 6.81 -2.78
C ILE A 95 -5.07 7.03 -1.58
N CYS A 96 -4.54 7.02 -0.36
CA CYS A 96 -5.30 7.32 0.85
C CYS A 96 -5.93 8.72 0.81
N GLU A 97 -5.20 9.70 0.29
CA GLU A 97 -5.69 11.06 0.10
C GLU A 97 -6.82 11.13 -0.93
N LYS A 98 -6.69 10.46 -2.08
CA LYS A 98 -7.78 10.31 -3.05
C LYS A 98 -9.00 9.60 -2.45
N THR A 99 -8.77 8.55 -1.67
CA THR A 99 -9.83 7.77 -1.00
C THR A 99 -10.65 8.66 -0.08
N VAL A 100 -9.98 9.49 0.72
CA VAL A 100 -10.64 10.40 1.66
C VAL A 100 -11.40 11.50 0.92
N ARG A 101 -10.85 12.06 -0.16
CA ARG A 101 -11.58 13.03 -0.99
C ARG A 101 -12.83 12.43 -1.60
N CYS A 102 -12.72 11.26 -2.23
CA CYS A 102 -13.85 10.54 -2.80
C CYS A 102 -14.95 10.29 -1.75
N TYR A 103 -14.56 9.96 -0.51
CA TYR A 103 -15.50 9.81 0.60
C TYR A 103 -16.19 11.15 0.95
N VAL A 104 -15.42 12.23 1.05
CA VAL A 104 -15.97 13.57 1.36
C VAL A 104 -16.95 14.01 0.27
N ASP A 105 -16.61 13.81 -1.00
CA ASP A 105 -17.48 14.15 -2.14
C ASP A 105 -18.79 13.36 -2.07
N VAL A 106 -18.71 12.05 -1.76
CA VAL A 106 -19.86 11.17 -1.55
C VAL A 106 -20.72 11.63 -0.36
N ALA A 107 -20.08 11.95 0.77
CA ALA A 107 -20.78 12.38 1.97
C ALA A 107 -21.51 13.72 1.77
N GLN A 108 -20.88 14.67 1.07
CA GLN A 108 -21.49 15.97 0.75
C GLN A 108 -22.64 15.84 -0.25
N GLN A 109 -22.52 15.00 -1.27
CA GLN A 109 -23.61 14.74 -2.22
C GLN A 109 -24.85 14.17 -1.53
N ALA A 110 -24.66 13.27 -0.56
CA ALA A 110 -25.78 12.69 0.18
C ALA A 110 -26.54 13.68 1.07
N GLN A 111 -25.93 14.81 1.43
CA GLN A 111 -26.57 15.90 2.16
C GLN A 111 -27.35 16.85 1.23
N SER A 112 -27.16 16.77 -0.09
CA SER A 112 -27.85 17.62 -1.06
C SER A 112 -29.23 17.05 -1.45
N PRO A 113 -30.34 17.80 -1.36
CA PRO A 113 -31.70 17.26 -1.56
C PRO A 113 -32.08 16.87 -2.99
N THR A 114 -31.29 17.25 -4.01
CA THR A 114 -31.85 17.47 -5.37
C THR A 114 -31.42 16.46 -6.43
N THR A 115 -30.58 15.48 -6.11
CA THR A 115 -30.19 14.46 -7.09
C THR A 115 -30.15 13.07 -6.47
N PRO A 116 -30.87 12.08 -7.05
CA PRO A 116 -30.63 10.68 -6.73
C PRO A 116 -29.13 10.40 -6.88
N PHE A 117 -28.58 9.71 -5.90
CA PHE A 117 -27.18 9.28 -5.82
C PHE A 117 -26.84 8.39 -7.02
N ALA A 118 -26.59 9.01 -8.17
CA ALA A 118 -26.39 8.32 -9.45
C ALA A 118 -24.96 7.75 -9.59
N GLY A 119 -24.07 8.07 -8.66
CA GLY A 119 -22.64 7.77 -8.75
C GLY A 119 -22.08 6.80 -7.71
N GLY A 120 -22.82 6.42 -6.67
CA GLY A 120 -22.29 5.47 -5.69
C GLY A 120 -22.81 4.07 -5.91
N ALA A 121 -21.87 3.14 -6.12
CA ALA A 121 -22.13 1.72 -6.23
C ALA A 121 -23.00 1.24 -5.06
N ALA A 122 -24.06 0.50 -5.36
CA ALA A 122 -24.93 -0.07 -4.33
C ALA A 122 -24.12 -0.99 -3.41
N ILE A 123 -24.25 -0.79 -2.09
CA ILE A 123 -23.61 -1.65 -1.10
C ILE A 123 -24.53 -2.83 -0.80
N TRP A 124 -24.01 -4.03 -0.99
CA TRP A 124 -24.72 -5.29 -0.76
C TRP A 124 -24.04 -6.13 0.31
N PHE A 125 -24.85 -6.80 1.13
CA PHE A 125 -24.43 -7.88 2.01
C PHE A 125 -25.16 -9.15 1.59
N GLN A 126 -24.48 -10.00 0.81
CA GLN A 126 -25.11 -11.12 0.09
C GLN A 126 -26.30 -10.62 -0.76
N SER A 127 -27.52 -11.03 -0.42
CA SER A 127 -28.76 -10.60 -1.09
C SER A 127 -29.40 -9.35 -0.46
N TYR A 128 -28.88 -8.85 0.66
CA TYR A 128 -29.40 -7.66 1.34
C TYR A 128 -28.77 -6.39 0.76
N LYS A 129 -29.61 -5.48 0.23
CA LYS A 129 -29.17 -4.15 -0.24
C LYS A 129 -29.24 -3.16 0.91
N VAL A 130 -28.15 -2.43 1.16
CA VAL A 130 -28.20 -1.29 2.07
C VAL A 130 -28.89 -0.14 1.32
N GLU A 131 -30.14 0.16 1.64
CA GLU A 131 -30.89 1.23 0.95
C GLU A 131 -30.65 2.61 1.56
N SER A 132 -30.43 2.67 2.88
CA SER A 132 -30.23 3.93 3.59
C SER A 132 -28.89 4.56 3.23
N SER A 133 -28.93 5.76 2.63
CA SER A 133 -27.74 6.55 2.29
C SER A 133 -26.87 6.85 3.52
N SER A 134 -27.47 7.15 4.67
CA SER A 134 -26.71 7.39 5.91
C SER A 134 -25.95 6.14 6.38
N VAL A 135 -26.55 4.95 6.24
CA VAL A 135 -25.89 3.68 6.56
C VAL A 135 -24.77 3.39 5.56
N GLN A 136 -24.99 3.63 4.26
CA GLN A 136 -23.95 3.45 3.24
C GLN A 136 -22.73 4.33 3.53
N ILE A 137 -22.94 5.61 3.87
CA ILE A 137 -21.87 6.56 4.19
C ILE A 137 -21.13 6.13 5.45
N GLN A 138 -21.83 5.66 6.48
CA GLN A 138 -21.19 5.13 7.69
C GLN A 138 -20.31 3.91 7.40
N VAL A 139 -20.79 2.98 6.55
CA VAL A 139 -19.99 1.82 6.10
C VAL A 139 -18.74 2.29 5.36
N LEU A 140 -18.88 3.21 4.41
CA LEU A 140 -17.75 3.79 3.69
C LEU A 140 -16.75 4.46 4.64
N ARG A 141 -17.23 5.26 5.59
CA ARG A 141 -16.39 5.90 6.61
C ARG A 141 -15.59 4.87 7.39
N PHE A 142 -16.23 3.77 7.81
CA PHE A 142 -15.56 2.70 8.54
C PHE A 142 -14.45 2.08 7.70
N LEU A 143 -14.70 1.79 6.43
CA LEU A 143 -13.70 1.24 5.50
C LEU A 143 -12.52 2.20 5.32
N VAL A 144 -12.78 3.48 5.05
CA VAL A 144 -11.72 4.49 4.87
C VAL A 144 -10.89 4.67 6.14
N THR A 145 -11.55 4.74 7.31
CA THR A 145 -10.86 4.90 8.60
C THR A 145 -10.00 3.68 8.94
N GLY A 146 -10.52 2.47 8.68
CA GLY A 146 -9.78 1.22 8.82
C GLY A 146 -8.51 1.23 7.95
N GLN A 147 -8.65 1.61 6.69
CA GLN A 147 -7.54 1.68 5.75
C GLN A 147 -6.45 2.68 6.16
N LEU A 148 -6.83 3.87 6.64
CA LEU A 148 -5.87 4.84 7.19
C LEU A 148 -5.16 4.30 8.44
N THR A 149 -5.84 3.48 9.22
CA THR A 149 -5.26 2.85 10.43
C THR A 149 -4.23 1.79 10.05
N GLU A 150 -4.58 0.88 9.14
CA GLU A 150 -3.67 -0.13 8.61
C GLU A 150 -2.44 0.53 7.96
N PHE A 151 -2.64 1.58 7.17
CA PHE A 151 -1.53 2.27 6.52
C PHE A 151 -0.59 2.99 7.53
N CYS A 152 -1.14 3.61 8.58
CA CYS A 152 -0.31 4.16 9.66
C CYS A 152 0.54 3.08 10.35
N GLN A 153 -0.05 1.92 10.64
CA GLN A 153 0.68 0.80 11.22
C GLN A 153 1.79 0.32 10.28
N LEU A 154 1.52 0.25 8.98
CA LEU A 154 2.51 -0.09 7.97
C LEU A 154 3.68 0.90 7.96
N ILE A 155 3.43 2.21 7.95
CA ILE A 155 4.49 3.23 8.04
C ILE A 155 5.35 3.00 9.29
N GLY A 156 4.71 2.72 10.44
CA GLY A 156 5.42 2.39 11.67
C GLY A 156 6.35 1.18 11.50
N LYS A 157 5.84 0.09 10.90
CA LYS A 157 6.62 -1.12 10.59
C LYS A 157 7.80 -0.81 9.65
N ILE A 158 7.58 -0.04 8.58
CA ILE A 158 8.66 0.34 7.63
C ILE A 158 9.71 1.21 8.34
N LYS A 159 9.30 2.24 9.11
CA LYS A 159 10.22 3.09 9.88
C LYS A 159 11.09 2.28 10.84
N SER A 160 10.49 1.33 11.57
CA SER A 160 11.22 0.44 12.49
C SER A 160 12.31 -0.40 11.80
N ARG A 161 12.09 -0.78 10.53
CA ARG A 161 13.02 -1.57 9.71
C ARG A 161 14.09 -0.73 9.04
N VAL A 162 13.76 0.49 8.62
CA VAL A 162 14.69 1.44 7.99
C VAL A 162 15.73 1.92 9.01
N GLY A 163 15.35 2.07 10.28
CA GLY A 163 16.21 2.60 11.34
C GLY A 163 16.47 4.10 11.15
N THR A 164 17.72 4.54 11.34
CA THR A 164 18.13 5.96 11.29
C THR A 164 18.51 6.46 9.88
N ARG A 165 18.29 5.66 8.83
CA ARG A 165 18.66 6.00 7.45
C ARG A 165 17.78 7.14 6.92
N LYS A 166 18.26 8.37 7.11
CA LYS A 166 17.56 9.63 6.77
C LYS A 166 16.97 9.65 5.35
N ALA A 167 17.67 9.10 4.37
CA ALA A 167 17.25 9.08 2.96
C ALA A 167 15.89 8.38 2.73
N HIS A 168 15.59 7.30 3.46
CA HIS A 168 14.32 6.58 3.31
C HIS A 168 13.24 7.07 4.29
N LEU A 169 13.62 7.84 5.32
CA LEU A 169 12.70 8.36 6.32
C LEU A 169 11.92 9.58 5.83
N ALA A 170 12.55 10.47 5.06
CA ALA A 170 11.89 11.70 4.60
C ALA A 170 10.58 11.45 3.83
N PRO A 171 10.52 10.48 2.88
CA PRO A 171 9.25 10.09 2.26
C PRO A 171 8.24 9.55 3.29
N LEU A 172 8.66 8.71 4.22
CA LEU A 172 7.75 8.12 5.22
C LEU A 172 7.14 9.19 6.15
N LEU A 173 7.92 10.18 6.56
CA LEU A 173 7.44 11.31 7.36
C LEU A 173 6.44 12.19 6.58
N GLY A 174 6.69 12.39 5.28
CA GLY A 174 5.74 13.08 4.41
C GLY A 174 4.41 12.33 4.31
N ALA A 175 4.46 11.02 4.13
CA ALA A 175 3.27 10.17 4.07
C ALA A 175 2.49 10.20 5.40
N GLU A 176 3.17 10.11 6.54
CA GLU A 176 2.57 10.17 7.88
C GLU A 176 1.84 11.50 8.13
N ARG A 177 2.46 12.63 7.74
CA ARG A 177 1.81 13.94 7.81
C ARG A 177 0.55 14.02 6.94
N ARG A 178 0.59 13.47 5.72
CA ARG A 178 -0.61 13.42 4.85
C ARG A 178 -1.73 12.61 5.50
N ILE A 179 -1.44 11.43 6.06
CA ILE A 179 -2.46 10.64 6.76
C ILE A 179 -3.08 11.42 7.92
N GLN A 180 -2.26 12.14 8.70
CA GLN A 180 -2.77 12.92 9.82
C GLN A 180 -3.69 14.06 9.36
N CYS A 181 -3.35 14.71 8.23
CA CYS A 181 -4.21 15.69 7.58
C CYS A 181 -5.54 15.03 7.15
N MET A 182 -5.49 13.86 6.52
CA MET A 182 -6.68 13.14 6.05
C MET A 182 -7.60 12.70 7.20
N ARG A 183 -7.04 12.22 8.32
CA ARG A 183 -7.82 11.91 9.53
C ARG A 183 -8.52 13.15 10.07
N THR A 184 -7.84 14.28 10.08
CA THR A 184 -8.42 15.56 10.53
C THR A 184 -9.57 15.97 9.61
N LEU A 185 -9.43 15.77 8.30
CA LEU A 185 -10.50 16.05 7.32
C LEU A 185 -11.73 15.16 7.55
N LEU A 186 -11.55 13.85 7.76
CA LEU A 186 -12.64 12.93 8.08
C LEU A 186 -13.39 13.34 9.36
N MET A 187 -12.67 13.77 10.40
CA MET A 187 -13.26 14.23 11.67
C MET A 187 -13.96 15.60 11.56
N LYS A 188 -13.66 16.39 10.53
CA LYS A 188 -14.37 17.65 10.26
C LYS A 188 -15.65 17.40 9.47
N CYS A 189 -15.63 16.46 8.54
CA CYS A 189 -16.81 16.03 7.80
C CYS A 189 -17.92 15.51 8.74
N ASP A 190 -17.53 14.92 9.88
CA ASP A 190 -18.43 14.43 10.93
C ASP A 190 -19.14 15.54 11.73
N ARG A 191 -18.48 16.69 11.92
CA ARG A 191 -19.03 17.77 12.74
C ARG A 191 -20.12 18.59 12.04
N GLY A 192 -20.17 18.53 10.71
CA GLY A 192 -21.28 19.11 9.94
C GLY A 192 -22.64 18.50 10.28
N ASP A 193 -22.67 17.27 10.82
CA ASP A 193 -23.89 16.56 11.22
C ASP A 193 -24.35 16.91 12.66
N ALA A 194 -23.52 17.60 13.46
CA ALA A 194 -23.77 17.86 14.88
C ALA A 194 -24.24 19.30 15.21
N GLU A 195 -24.22 20.24 14.25
CA GLU A 195 -24.68 21.62 14.44
C GLU A 195 -26.15 21.85 14.01
N THR A 196 -26.94 20.78 13.82
CA THR A 196 -28.36 20.89 13.42
C THR A 196 -29.31 20.01 14.23
N LEU A 197 -29.07 19.90 15.54
CA LEU A 197 -30.02 19.33 16.51
C LEU A 197 -30.27 20.30 17.67
#